data_AF-A0A9W4UYV7-F1
#
_entry.id   AF-A0A9W4UYV7-F1
#
_cell.length_a   1.000
_cell.length_b   1.000
_cell.length_c   1.000
_cell.angle_alpha   90.00
_cell.angle_beta   90.00
_cell.angle_gamma   90.00
#
_symmetry.space_group_name_H-M   'P 1'
#
loop_
_entity.id
_entity.type
_entity.pdbx_description
1 polymer ?
#
loop_
_entity_poly.entity_id
_entity_poly.type
_entity_poly.pdbx_seq_one_letter_code
_entity_poly.pdbx_strand_id
1 'polypeptide(L)'
;MMSFMSIIILIDTNIWIYLYESGLTWVIREIAKLPGHEVCITDGVRRELDKPEHGGVHARTDGMFDDGTVVTVEVPGQDPNGPPIYEDAENELIEVVDKTLDRKSGMIATNDDEALNQCRTLGIRNLDMEQFLIWCCDLGVLGRYDAVGGFDDLEKCGLDFKITRAEFVDRVSRSAPPGRSGGDGAAGKT
;
A
#
# COMPACT_ATOMS: atom_id res chain seq x y z
N MET A 1 -28.28 -9.40 -0.05
CA MET A 1 -27.17 -9.22 0.92
C MET A 1 -25.94 -8.94 0.10
N MET A 2 -25.52 -7.68 -0.04
CA MET A 2 -24.24 -7.37 -0.68
C MET A 2 -23.16 -7.79 0.33
N SER A 3 -22.39 -8.82 -0.01
CA SER A 3 -21.20 -9.19 0.75
C SER A 3 -20.21 -8.03 0.60
N PHE A 4 -19.98 -7.27 1.67
CA PHE A 4 -18.86 -6.34 1.69
C PHE A 4 -17.59 -7.18 1.63
N MET A 5 -16.83 -7.04 0.55
CA MET A 5 -15.53 -7.69 0.41
C MET A 5 -14.52 -6.83 1.16
N SER A 6 -13.89 -7.38 2.19
CA SER A 6 -12.76 -6.72 2.85
C SER A 6 -11.56 -6.72 1.89
N ILE A 7 -10.85 -5.61 1.77
CA ILE A 7 -9.60 -5.49 1.03
C ILE A 7 -8.47 -5.35 2.05
N ILE A 8 -7.56 -6.31 2.05
CA ILE A 8 -6.36 -6.28 2.89
C ILE A 8 -5.19 -6.06 1.95
N ILE A 9 -4.53 -4.92 2.09
CA ILE A 9 -3.33 -4.59 1.31
C ILE A 9 -2.09 -4.83 2.16
N LEU A 10 -1.19 -5.67 1.67
CA LEU A 10 0.11 -5.94 2.27
C LEU A 10 1.16 -5.11 1.54
N ILE A 11 1.86 -4.24 2.26
CA ILE A 11 2.86 -3.32 1.69
C ILE A 11 4.26 -3.87 1.95
N ASP A 12 5.09 -3.96 0.91
CA ASP A 12 6.49 -4.34 1.04
C ASP A 12 7.36 -3.21 1.63
N THR A 13 8.62 -3.53 1.91
CA THR A 13 9.58 -2.57 2.44
C THR A 13 9.86 -1.42 1.46
N ASN A 14 10.03 -1.72 0.18
CA ASN A 14 10.45 -0.73 -0.82
C ASN A 14 9.36 0.29 -1.12
N ILE A 15 8.12 -0.15 -1.35
CA ILE A 15 6.95 0.73 -1.50
C ILE A 15 6.85 1.65 -0.28
N TRP A 16 6.99 1.10 0.93
CA TRP A 16 6.93 1.91 2.14
C TRP A 16 8.01 2.99 2.19
N ILE A 17 9.27 2.63 1.92
CA ILE A 17 10.40 3.59 1.89
C ILE A 17 10.14 4.68 0.86
N TYR A 18 9.73 4.31 -0.35
CA TYR A 18 9.44 5.27 -1.40
C TYR A 18 8.29 6.23 -1.03
N LEU A 19 7.23 5.73 -0.40
CA LEU A 19 6.16 6.60 0.12
C LEU A 19 6.68 7.54 1.22
N TYR A 20 7.60 7.08 2.06
CA TYR A 20 8.21 7.90 3.11
C TYR A 20 9.07 9.01 2.52
N GLU A 21 9.97 8.68 1.60
CA GLU A 21 10.88 9.64 0.98
C GLU A 21 10.15 10.68 0.12
N SER A 22 9.05 10.28 -0.52
CA SER A 22 8.18 11.18 -1.30
C SER A 22 7.16 11.96 -0.45
N GLY A 23 7.12 11.75 0.87
CA GLY A 23 6.16 12.42 1.76
C GLY A 23 4.70 11.99 1.56
N LEU A 24 4.47 10.80 0.99
CA LEU A 24 3.16 10.23 0.67
C LEU A 24 2.67 9.20 1.69
N THR A 25 3.39 8.94 2.77
CA THR A 25 2.99 7.97 3.82
C THR A 25 1.61 8.23 4.41
N TRP A 26 1.13 9.48 4.38
CA TRP A 26 -0.23 9.83 4.82
C TRP A 26 -1.33 9.06 4.06
N VAL A 27 -1.09 8.62 2.82
CA VAL A 27 -2.05 7.82 2.04
C VAL A 27 -2.41 6.51 2.75
N ILE A 28 -1.46 5.91 3.47
CA ILE A 28 -1.69 4.68 4.26
C ILE A 28 -2.78 4.91 5.30
N ARG A 29 -2.74 6.06 6.00
CA ARG A 29 -3.75 6.44 6.99
C ARG A 29 -5.12 6.65 6.35
N GLU A 30 -5.18 7.21 5.15
CA GLU A 30 -6.46 7.41 4.45
C GLU A 30 -7.06 6.08 3.97
N ILE A 31 -6.23 5.14 3.49
CA ILE A 31 -6.68 3.79 3.14
C ILE A 31 -7.28 3.08 4.35
N ALA A 32 -6.61 3.11 5.51
CA ALA A 32 -7.08 2.45 6.73
C ALA A 32 -8.42 3.02 7.27
N LYS A 33 -8.81 4.24 6.87
CA LYS A 33 -10.11 4.83 7.23
C LYS A 33 -11.25 4.37 6.33
N LEU A 34 -10.95 3.79 5.16
CA LEU A 34 -11.98 3.35 4.23
C LEU A 34 -12.72 2.12 4.79
N PRO A 35 -14.07 2.08 4.72
CA PRO A 35 -14.82 0.92 5.17
C PRO A 35 -14.37 -0.36 4.46
N GLY A 36 -14.06 -1.40 5.24
CA GLY A 36 -13.64 -2.70 4.73
C GLY A 36 -12.23 -2.72 4.13
N HIS A 37 -11.37 -1.74 4.44
CA HIS A 37 -9.97 -1.75 4.05
C HIS A 37 -9.08 -1.92 5.28
N GLU A 38 -8.02 -2.70 5.14
CA GLU A 38 -6.99 -2.88 6.16
C GLU A 38 -5.61 -2.81 5.49
N VAL A 39 -4.67 -2.12 6.13
CA VAL A 39 -3.28 -2.04 5.68
C VAL A 39 -2.43 -2.90 6.60
N CYS A 40 -1.69 -3.82 6.01
CA CYS A 40 -0.88 -4.79 6.72
C CYS A 40 0.57 -4.78 6.23
N ILE A 41 1.46 -5.26 7.10
CA ILE A 41 2.83 -5.64 6.76
C ILE A 41 3.18 -6.94 7.49
N THR A 42 4.22 -7.64 7.06
CA THR A 42 4.74 -8.79 7.82
C THR A 42 5.79 -8.34 8.84
N ASP A 43 6.18 -9.26 9.74
CA ASP A 43 7.30 -9.01 10.65
C ASP A 43 8.63 -8.81 9.89
N GLY A 44 8.83 -9.45 8.74
CA GLY A 44 9.98 -9.23 7.85
C GLY A 44 10.07 -7.78 7.41
N VAL A 45 9.02 -7.25 6.78
CA VAL A 45 8.94 -5.83 6.38
C VAL A 45 9.20 -4.92 7.59
N ARG A 46 8.57 -5.23 8.73
CA ARG A 46 8.75 -4.46 9.97
C ARG A 46 10.20 -4.43 10.46
N ARG A 47 10.93 -5.54 10.37
CA ARG A 47 12.35 -5.65 10.74
C ARG A 47 13.25 -4.91 9.76
N GLU A 48 12.91 -4.92 8.48
CA GLU A 48 13.66 -4.17 7.48
C GLU A 48 13.51 -2.67 7.68
N LEU A 49 12.29 -2.19 7.91
CA LEU A 49 12.04 -0.77 8.22
C LEU A 49 12.74 -0.29 9.49
N ASP A 50 13.11 -1.20 10.40
CA ASP A 50 13.92 -0.88 11.59
C ASP A 50 15.40 -0.61 11.27
N LYS A 51 15.89 -1.05 10.13
CA LYS A 51 17.30 -0.90 9.77
C LYS A 51 17.62 0.60 9.53
N PRO A 52 18.70 1.15 10.12
CA PRO A 52 19.03 2.57 10.00
C PRO A 52 19.18 3.08 8.56
N GLU A 53 19.66 2.23 7.65
CA GLU A 53 19.81 2.52 6.22
C GLU A 53 18.49 2.80 5.50
N HIS A 54 17.36 2.36 6.07
CA HIS A 54 16.02 2.60 5.54
C HIS A 54 15.30 3.73 6.29
N GLY A 55 16.02 4.52 7.10
CA GLY A 55 15.46 5.58 7.95
C GLY A 55 15.16 5.15 9.39
N GLY A 56 15.31 3.86 9.71
CA GLY A 56 15.13 3.30 11.05
C GLY A 56 13.77 3.63 11.67
N VAL A 57 13.73 3.93 12.97
CA VAL A 57 12.49 4.27 13.70
C VAL A 57 11.69 5.42 13.05
N HIS A 58 12.34 6.32 12.31
CA HIS A 58 11.64 7.41 11.60
C HIS A 58 10.86 6.94 10.37
N ALA A 59 11.34 5.88 9.70
CA ALA A 59 10.60 5.26 8.60
C ALA A 59 9.36 4.51 9.08
N ARG A 60 9.24 4.17 10.38
CA ARG A 60 8.04 3.56 10.96
C ARG A 60 6.81 4.46 11.01
N THR A 61 6.87 5.67 10.45
CA THR A 61 5.76 6.64 10.39
C THR A 61 5.10 6.84 11.76
N ASP A 62 5.73 7.65 12.61
CA ASP A 62 5.17 8.32 13.80
C ASP A 62 3.81 7.77 14.31
N GLY A 63 3.85 6.57 14.91
CA GLY A 63 2.72 5.98 15.62
C GLY A 63 1.70 5.17 14.79
N MET A 64 1.88 4.94 13.48
CA MET A 64 0.92 4.14 12.68
C MET A 64 0.77 2.69 13.16
N PHE A 65 1.82 2.10 13.73
CA PHE A 65 1.74 0.78 14.36
C PHE A 65 1.07 0.84 15.74
N ASP A 66 1.36 1.90 16.51
CA ASP A 66 0.89 2.05 17.89
C ASP A 66 -0.60 2.44 17.94
N ASP A 67 -1.08 3.21 16.95
CA ASP A 67 -2.48 3.63 16.84
C ASP A 67 -3.36 2.63 16.06
N GLY A 68 -2.76 1.55 15.55
CA GLY A 68 -3.45 0.48 14.83
C GLY A 68 -3.81 0.81 13.38
N THR A 69 -3.27 1.88 12.80
CA THR A 69 -3.42 2.17 11.36
C THR A 69 -2.86 1.04 10.49
N VAL A 70 -1.71 0.49 10.87
CA VAL A 70 -1.06 -0.62 10.15
C VAL A 70 -0.93 -1.82 11.07
N VAL A 71 -1.42 -2.96 10.60
CA VAL A 71 -1.41 -4.22 11.34
C VAL A 71 -0.21 -5.07 10.91
N THR A 72 0.58 -5.55 11.87
CA THR A 72 1.57 -6.60 11.57
C THR A 72 0.88 -7.95 11.59
N VAL A 73 0.90 -8.65 10.46
CA VAL A 73 0.24 -9.95 10.29
C VAL A 73 1.20 -11.11 10.55
N GLU A 74 0.68 -12.16 11.18
CA GLU A 74 1.44 -13.37 11.46
C GLU A 74 1.76 -14.14 10.17
N VAL A 75 3.02 -14.50 10.00
CA VAL A 75 3.47 -15.35 8.88
C VAL A 75 3.14 -16.82 9.18
N PRO A 76 2.43 -17.53 8.30
CA PRO A 76 2.06 -18.93 8.52
C PRO A 76 3.25 -19.82 8.86
N GLY A 77 3.17 -20.49 10.00
CA GLY A 77 4.21 -21.42 10.46
C GLY A 77 5.45 -20.76 11.07
N GLN A 78 5.57 -19.43 11.06
CA GLN A 78 6.64 -18.69 11.73
C GLN A 78 6.52 -18.80 13.25
N ASP A 79 7.61 -19.18 13.91
CA ASP A 79 7.75 -19.00 15.35
C ASP A 79 8.05 -17.52 15.63
N PRO A 80 7.21 -16.79 16.38
CA PRO A 80 7.47 -15.39 16.72
C PRO A 80 8.79 -15.15 17.47
N ASN A 81 9.33 -16.18 18.13
CA ASN A 81 10.61 -16.12 18.85
C ASN A 81 11.77 -16.76 18.08
N GLY A 82 11.48 -17.33 16.89
CA GLY A 82 12.46 -17.99 16.04
C GLY A 82 13.05 -17.05 14.99
N PRO A 83 14.12 -17.48 14.29
CA PRO A 83 14.59 -16.76 13.11
C PRO A 83 13.53 -16.77 12.00
N PRO A 84 13.57 -15.81 11.07
CA PRO A 84 12.67 -15.78 9.91
C PRO A 84 12.77 -17.07 9.08
N ILE A 85 11.63 -17.62 8.66
CA ILE A 85 11.57 -18.78 7.75
C ILE A 85 11.96 -18.38 6.32
N TYR A 86 11.61 -17.15 5.93
CA TYR A 86 11.90 -16.59 4.63
C TYR A 86 13.06 -15.60 4.74
N GLU A 87 13.98 -15.65 3.77
CA GLU A 87 15.09 -14.70 3.68
C GLU A 87 14.58 -13.32 3.25
N ASP A 88 13.71 -13.30 2.24
CA ASP A 88 13.13 -12.08 1.67
C ASP A 88 11.74 -11.79 2.25
N ALA A 89 11.48 -10.52 2.56
CA ALA A 89 10.21 -10.07 3.13
C ALA A 89 9.03 -10.29 2.17
N GLU A 90 9.26 -10.20 0.85
CA GLU A 90 8.26 -10.40 -0.19
C GLU A 90 7.68 -11.81 -0.17
N ASN A 91 8.50 -12.81 0.13
CA ASN A 91 8.06 -14.20 0.26
C ASN A 91 7.12 -14.39 1.47
N GLU A 92 7.36 -13.66 2.57
CA GLU A 92 6.42 -13.65 3.71
C GLU A 92 5.06 -13.06 3.29
N LEU A 93 5.04 -11.96 2.52
CA LEU A 93 3.79 -11.34 2.05
C LEU A 93 2.98 -12.30 1.18
N ILE A 94 3.65 -13.01 0.27
CA ILE A 94 3.04 -14.00 -0.63
C ILE A 94 2.46 -15.15 0.19
N GLU A 95 3.20 -15.69 1.16
CA GLU A 95 2.72 -16.81 1.99
C GLU A 95 1.49 -16.41 2.80
N VAL A 96 1.48 -15.22 3.41
CA VAL A 96 0.32 -14.72 4.15
C VAL A 96 -0.93 -14.68 3.26
N VAL A 97 -0.81 -14.16 2.05
CA VAL A 97 -1.96 -14.11 1.13
C VAL A 97 -2.35 -15.51 0.64
N ASP A 98 -1.39 -16.39 0.37
CA ASP A 98 -1.68 -17.72 -0.18
C ASP A 98 -2.34 -18.67 0.84
N LYS A 99 -1.95 -18.59 2.12
CA LYS A 99 -2.40 -19.54 3.16
C LYS A 99 -3.44 -18.98 4.11
N THR A 100 -3.42 -17.67 4.38
CA THR A 100 -4.23 -17.07 5.46
C THR A 100 -5.39 -16.26 4.92
N LEU A 101 -5.15 -15.46 3.89
CA LEU A 101 -6.18 -14.57 3.35
C LEU A 101 -6.93 -15.24 2.20
N ASP A 102 -8.20 -14.86 1.99
CA ASP A 102 -8.84 -15.16 0.72
C ASP A 102 -8.09 -14.36 -0.36
N ARG A 103 -7.64 -15.03 -1.43
CA ARG A 103 -6.94 -14.39 -2.57
C ARG A 103 -7.77 -13.27 -3.21
N LYS A 104 -9.10 -13.27 -2.99
CA LYS A 104 -10.00 -12.18 -3.41
C LYS A 104 -9.95 -10.95 -2.50
N SER A 105 -9.59 -11.11 -1.23
CA SER A 105 -9.45 -10.02 -0.26
C SER A 105 -8.02 -9.51 -0.15
N GLY A 106 -7.03 -10.39 -0.28
CA GLY A 106 -5.61 -10.02 -0.22
C GLY A 106 -5.14 -9.29 -1.47
N MET A 107 -4.18 -8.38 -1.30
CA MET A 107 -3.48 -7.67 -2.36
C MET A 107 -2.09 -7.28 -1.87
N ILE A 108 -1.07 -7.44 -2.70
CA ILE A 108 0.32 -7.10 -2.34
C ILE A 108 0.77 -5.86 -3.12
N ALA A 109 1.31 -4.86 -2.45
CA ALA A 109 1.99 -3.75 -3.09
C ALA A 109 3.50 -3.99 -3.05
N THR A 110 4.13 -4.19 -4.21
CA THR A 110 5.56 -4.43 -4.34
C THR A 110 6.11 -4.03 -5.70
N ASN A 111 7.35 -3.53 -5.73
CA ASN A 111 8.09 -3.27 -6.97
C ASN A 111 8.99 -4.43 -7.39
N ASP A 112 9.10 -5.49 -6.58
CA ASP A 112 9.98 -6.62 -6.88
C ASP A 112 9.43 -7.47 -8.04
N ASP A 113 10.17 -7.55 -9.14
CA ASP A 113 9.72 -8.23 -10.36
C ASP A 113 9.52 -9.74 -10.16
N GLU A 114 10.32 -10.38 -9.29
CA GLU A 114 10.19 -11.80 -8.98
C GLU A 114 8.91 -12.05 -8.18
N ALA A 115 8.66 -11.26 -7.13
CA ALA A 115 7.45 -11.30 -6.33
C ALA A 115 6.20 -11.01 -7.17
N LEU A 116 6.25 -10.01 -8.05
CA LEU A 116 5.17 -9.69 -9.00
C LEU A 116 4.89 -10.87 -9.95
N ASN A 117 5.93 -11.59 -10.40
CA ASN A 117 5.77 -12.77 -11.24
C ASN A 117 5.19 -13.96 -10.47
N GLN A 118 5.62 -14.18 -9.22
CA GLN A 118 5.06 -15.21 -8.35
C GLN A 118 3.59 -14.93 -8.03
N CYS A 119 3.23 -13.68 -7.69
CA CYS A 119 1.84 -13.26 -7.47
C CYS A 119 0.95 -13.57 -8.68
N ARG A 120 1.44 -13.25 -9.89
CA ARG A 120 0.74 -13.58 -11.15
C ARG A 120 0.53 -15.08 -11.32
N THR A 121 1.55 -15.88 -11.01
CA THR A 121 1.48 -17.35 -11.10
C THR A 121 0.45 -17.94 -10.12
N LEU A 122 0.35 -17.37 -8.91
CA LEU A 122 -0.55 -17.82 -7.85
C LEU A 122 -1.97 -17.23 -7.94
N GLY A 123 -2.20 -16.26 -8.85
CA GLY A 123 -3.45 -15.53 -8.97
C GLY A 123 -3.70 -14.57 -7.79
N ILE A 124 -2.64 -14.07 -7.17
CA ILE A 124 -2.68 -13.07 -6.11
C ILE A 124 -2.71 -11.67 -6.74
N ARG A 125 -3.66 -10.84 -6.29
CA ARG A 125 -3.73 -9.44 -6.72
C ARG A 125 -2.48 -8.70 -6.24
N ASN A 126 -1.89 -7.93 -7.13
CA ASN A 126 -0.68 -7.18 -6.85
C ASN A 126 -0.73 -5.80 -7.51
N LEU A 127 0.03 -4.88 -6.95
CA LEU A 127 0.23 -3.52 -7.44
C LEU A 127 1.72 -3.20 -7.37
N ASP A 128 2.31 -2.77 -8.46
CA ASP A 128 3.57 -1.99 -8.38
C ASP A 128 3.27 -0.54 -7.97
N MET A 129 4.31 0.27 -7.77
CA MET A 129 4.14 1.65 -7.25
C MET A 129 3.23 2.50 -8.14
N GLU A 130 3.36 2.43 -9.47
CA GLU A 130 2.49 3.18 -10.38
C GLU A 130 1.03 2.74 -10.23
N GLN A 131 0.77 1.43 -10.17
CA GLN A 131 -0.56 0.89 -9.98
C GLN A 131 -1.10 1.21 -8.59
N PHE A 132 -0.25 1.26 -7.57
CA PHE A 132 -0.61 1.65 -6.22
C PHE A 132 -1.09 3.11 -6.16
N LEU A 133 -0.38 4.04 -6.80
CA LEU A 133 -0.81 5.44 -6.87
C LEU A 133 -2.13 5.60 -7.63
N ILE A 134 -2.30 4.90 -8.75
CA ILE A 134 -3.56 4.89 -9.52
C ILE A 134 -4.70 4.32 -8.67
N TRP A 135 -4.46 3.21 -7.98
CA TRP A 135 -5.44 2.60 -7.09
C TRP A 135 -5.85 3.54 -5.96
N CYS A 136 -4.90 4.28 -5.37
CA CYS A 136 -5.20 5.33 -4.39
C CYS A 136 -6.06 6.47 -4.98
N CYS A 137 -5.85 6.84 -6.24
CA CYS A 137 -6.72 7.78 -6.94
C CYS A 137 -8.13 7.22 -7.18
N ASP A 138 -8.24 5.95 -7.58
CA ASP A 138 -9.52 5.28 -7.82
C ASP A 138 -10.36 5.16 -6.53
N LEU A 139 -9.69 5.00 -5.38
CA LEU A 139 -10.32 5.04 -4.05
C LEU A 139 -10.67 6.45 -3.59
N GLY A 140 -10.18 7.50 -4.27
CA GLY A 140 -10.37 8.90 -3.88
C GLY A 140 -9.56 9.33 -2.66
N VAL A 141 -8.58 8.54 -2.21
CA VAL A 141 -7.68 8.90 -1.10
C VAL A 141 -6.53 9.79 -1.55
N LEU A 142 -6.14 9.68 -2.83
CA LEU A 142 -5.07 10.49 -3.43
C LEU A 142 -5.65 11.39 -4.53
N GLY A 143 -5.48 12.70 -4.38
CA GLY A 143 -5.87 13.66 -5.41
C GLY A 143 -5.02 13.47 -6.68
N ARG A 144 -5.60 13.75 -7.86
CA ARG A 144 -4.88 13.60 -9.13
C ARG A 144 -3.60 14.43 -9.21
N TYR A 145 -3.61 15.64 -8.65
CA TYR A 145 -2.43 16.50 -8.60
C TYR A 145 -1.35 15.92 -7.68
N ASP A 146 -1.76 15.41 -6.52
CA ASP A 146 -0.85 14.79 -5.55
C ASP A 146 -0.25 13.49 -6.09
N ALA A 147 -1.02 12.71 -6.85
CA ALA A 147 -0.52 11.51 -7.52
C ALA A 147 0.53 11.84 -8.59
N VAL A 148 0.30 12.87 -9.40
CA VAL A 148 1.28 13.31 -10.41
C VAL A 148 2.52 13.91 -9.76
N GLY A 149 2.36 14.73 -8.71
CA GLY A 149 3.49 15.23 -7.94
C GLY A 149 4.28 14.11 -7.27
N GLY A 150 3.58 13.13 -6.70
CA GLY A 150 4.15 11.94 -6.11
C GLY A 150 4.95 11.10 -7.10
N PHE A 151 4.40 10.85 -8.30
CA PHE A 151 5.13 10.20 -9.39
C PHE A 151 6.43 10.94 -9.72
N ASP A 152 6.36 12.27 -9.89
CA ASP A 152 7.53 13.10 -10.22
C ASP A 152 8.59 13.09 -9.09
N ASP A 153 8.17 13.04 -7.83
CA ASP A 153 9.07 12.98 -6.68
C ASP A 153 9.69 11.60 -6.51
N LEU A 154 8.94 10.53 -6.78
CA LEU A 154 9.43 9.15 -6.79
C LEU A 154 10.49 8.92 -7.88
N GLU A 155 10.31 9.47 -9.08
CA GLU A 155 11.34 9.46 -10.12
C GLU A 155 12.62 10.17 -9.66
N LYS A 156 12.50 11.31 -8.96
CA LYS A 156 13.66 12.03 -8.40
C LYS A 156 14.36 11.25 -7.30
N CYS A 157 13.62 10.43 -6.53
CA CYS A 157 14.18 9.49 -5.55
C CYS A 157 14.81 8.25 -6.20
N GLY A 158 14.80 8.15 -7.53
CA GLY A 158 15.49 7.08 -8.26
C GLY A 158 14.64 5.84 -8.52
N LEU A 159 13.32 5.90 -8.31
CA LEU A 159 12.42 4.85 -8.77
C LEU A 159 12.21 4.97 -10.29
N ASP A 160 12.47 3.88 -11.01
CA ASP A 160 12.23 3.80 -12.46
C ASP A 160 10.85 3.20 -12.73
N PHE A 161 9.96 4.00 -13.30
CA PHE A 161 8.61 3.56 -13.65
C PHE A 161 8.56 2.90 -15.02
N LYS A 162 7.68 1.90 -15.17
CA LYS A 162 7.55 1.14 -16.43
C LYS A 162 6.78 1.94 -17.49
N ILE A 163 6.01 2.96 -17.06
CA ILE A 163 5.26 3.85 -17.94
C ILE A 163 5.83 5.25 -17.94
N THR A 164 5.57 5.97 -19.04
CA THR A 164 5.93 7.39 -19.11
C THR A 164 5.04 8.23 -18.20
N ARG A 165 5.56 9.36 -17.70
CA ARG A 165 4.78 10.38 -17.00
C ARG A 165 3.49 10.78 -17.74
N ALA A 166 3.55 10.94 -19.06
CA ALA A 166 2.39 11.30 -19.87
C ALA A 166 1.30 10.23 -19.83
N GLU A 167 1.69 8.95 -19.89
CA GLU A 167 0.79 7.83 -19.74
C GLU A 167 0.22 7.74 -18.32
N PHE A 168 1.03 7.96 -17.29
CA PHE A 168 0.57 8.01 -15.91
C PHE A 168 -0.50 9.10 -15.69
N VAL A 169 -0.25 10.32 -16.19
CA VAL A 169 -1.21 11.43 -16.13
C VAL A 169 -2.52 11.08 -16.83
N ASP A 170 -2.47 10.46 -18.01
CA ASP A 170 -3.66 10.02 -18.74
C ASP A 170 -4.46 8.99 -17.93
N ARG A 171 -3.80 8.00 -17.30
CA ARG A 171 -4.46 6.99 -16.45
C ARG A 171 -5.14 7.63 -15.24
N VAL A 172 -4.42 8.45 -14.47
CA VAL A 172 -4.96 9.14 -13.28
C VAL A 172 -6.09 10.12 -13.63
N SER A 173 -6.09 10.71 -14.83
CA SER A 173 -7.17 11.59 -15.29
C SER A 173 -8.52 10.86 -15.44
N ARG A 174 -8.48 9.54 -15.64
CA ARG A 174 -9.65 8.67 -15.81
C ARG A 174 -10.16 8.10 -14.48
N SER A 175 -9.36 8.14 -13.42
CA SER A 175 -9.78 7.76 -12.06
C SER A 175 -10.95 8.60 -11.58
N ALA A 176 -11.88 8.00 -10.83
CA ALA A 176 -13.06 8.70 -10.34
C ALA A 176 -12.67 9.96 -9.54
N PRO A 177 -13.38 11.10 -9.69
CA PRO A 177 -13.13 12.25 -8.82
C PRO A 177 -13.39 11.84 -7.37
N PRO A 178 -12.60 12.32 -6.39
CA PRO A 178 -12.78 11.96 -4.99
C PRO A 178 -14.23 12.21 -4.57
N GLY A 179 -14.88 11.17 -4.06
CA GLY A 179 -16.23 11.26 -3.54
C GLY A 179 -16.26 12.20 -2.34
N ARG A 180 -16.86 13.39 -2.50
CA ARG A 180 -17.26 14.21 -1.35
C ARG A 180 -18.23 13.39 -0.50
N SER A 181 -17.77 12.84 0.61
CA SER A 181 -18.62 12.38 1.69
C SER A 181 -19.36 13.60 2.28
N GLY A 182 -20.63 13.72 1.93
CA GLY A 182 -21.74 14.32 2.69
C GLY A 182 -21.45 15.56 3.54
N GLY A 183 -21.69 16.72 2.94
CA GLY A 183 -22.00 17.96 3.64
C GLY A 183 -23.22 18.62 2.99
N ASP A 184 -24.36 17.93 2.99
CA ASP A 184 -25.65 18.57 2.72
C ASP A 184 -25.96 19.54 3.87
N GLY A 185 -25.79 20.82 3.57
CA GLY A 185 -26.17 21.94 4.39
C GLY A 185 -26.54 23.13 3.51
N ALA A 186 -27.37 22.88 2.49
CA ALA A 186 -28.04 23.96 1.79
C ALA A 186 -29.13 24.59 2.68
N ALA A 187 -29.31 25.90 2.47
CA ALA A 187 -30.51 26.70 2.71
C ALA A 187 -30.51 27.62 3.95
N GLY A 188 -30.22 28.90 3.67
CA GLY A 188 -31.15 30.00 3.91
C GLY A 188 -31.47 30.35 5.37
N LYS A 189 -30.89 31.46 5.83
CA LYS A 189 -31.61 32.35 6.75
C LYS A 189 -31.63 33.76 6.16
N THR A 190 -32.86 34.19 5.92
CA THR A 190 -33.31 35.58 5.78
C THR A 190 -32.92 36.43 6.98
#